data_AF-A0A967CNL0-F1
#
_entry.id   AF-A0A967CNL0-F1
#
_cell.length_a   1.000
_cell.length_b   1.000
_cell.length_c   1.000
_cell.angle_alpha   90.00
_cell.angle_beta   90.00
_cell.angle_gamma   90.00
#
_symmetry.space_group_name_H-M   'P 1'
#
loop_
_entity.id
_entity.type
_entity.pdbx_description
1 polymer ?
#
loop_
_entity_poly.entity_id
_entity_poly.type
_entity_poly.pdbx_seq_one_letter_code
_entity_poly.pdbx_strand_id
1 'polypeptide(L)' 'MALKTLTYLVVGFTFVVYIAIAIWSKAKSTGEFYVAGKGVHPIANGMATAADWMSAASFISMAGIIA' A
#
# COMPACT_ATOMS: atom_id res chain seq x y z
N MET A 1 27.24 1.17 13.31
CA MET A 1 26.64 0.56 12.09
C MET A 1 25.40 -0.25 12.47
N ALA A 2 24.29 0.40 12.85
CA ALA A 2 23.08 -0.32 13.28
C ALA A 2 21.80 0.30 12.69
N LEU A 3 21.58 1.62 12.88
CA LEU A 3 20.36 2.28 12.42
C LEU A 3 20.26 2.41 10.89
N LYS A 4 21.28 2.96 10.23
CA LYS A 4 21.25 3.18 8.76
C LYS A 4 21.04 1.88 7.99
N THR A 5 21.71 0.81 8.41
CA THR A 5 21.56 -0.52 7.81
C THR A 5 20.14 -1.05 7.99
N LEU A 6 19.58 -0.95 9.20
CA LEU A 6 18.19 -1.34 9.46
C LEU A 6 17.20 -0.52 8.62
N THR A 7 17.39 0.79 8.52
CA THR A 7 16.56 1.66 7.69
C THR A 7 16.55 1.20 6.23
N TYR A 8 17.71 0.95 5.63
CA TYR A 8 17.78 0.49 4.26
C TYR A 8 17.17 -0.90 4.06
N LEU A 9 17.34 -1.80 5.03
CA LEU A 9 16.72 -3.13 4.96
C LEU A 9 15.19 -3.05 5.02
N VAL A 10 14.63 -2.29 5.97
CA VAL A 10 13.19 -2.16 6.12
C VAL A 10 12.58 -1.48 4.89
N VAL A 11 13.15 -0.35 4.45
CA VAL A 11 12.66 0.36 3.27
C VAL A 11 12.80 -0.51 2.02
N GLY A 12 13.97 -1.11 1.77
CA GLY A 12 14.16 -1.99 0.62
C GLY A 12 13.18 -3.16 0.62
N PHE A 13 12.98 -3.79 1.77
CA PHE A 13 12.05 -4.92 1.92
C PHE A 13 10.60 -4.52 1.62
N THR A 14 10.12 -3.39 2.13
CA THR A 14 8.74 -2.96 1.87
C THR A 14 8.51 -2.73 0.39
N PHE A 15 9.43 -2.05 -0.31
CA PHE A 15 9.34 -1.87 -1.77
C PHE A 15 9.30 -3.20 -2.51
N VAL A 16 10.16 -4.16 -2.17
CA VAL A 16 10.17 -5.50 -2.78
C VAL A 16 8.83 -6.20 -2.59
N VAL A 17 8.27 -6.16 -1.38
CA VAL A 17 6.97 -6.76 -1.08
C VAL A 17 5.86 -6.13 -1.94
N TYR A 18 5.79 -4.80 -1.99
CA TYR A 18 4.76 -4.11 -2.80
C TYR A 18 4.90 -4.42 -4.29
N ILE A 19 6.11 -4.47 -4.83
CA ILE A 19 6.36 -4.84 -6.23
C ILE A 19 5.93 -6.29 -6.49
N ALA A 20 6.28 -7.22 -5.61
CA ALA A 20 5.89 -8.62 -5.73
C ALA A 20 4.36 -8.79 -5.74
N ILE A 21 3.65 -8.08 -4.85
CA ILE A 21 2.17 -8.07 -4.82
C ILE A 21 1.61 -7.48 -6.12
N ALA A 22 2.17 -6.39 -6.63
CA ALA A 22 1.72 -5.77 -7.88
C ALA A 22 1.87 -6.72 -9.08
N ILE A 23 2.97 -7.48 -9.14
CA ILE A 23 3.19 -8.48 -10.19
C ILE A 23 2.21 -9.65 -10.05
N TRP A 24 1.99 -10.15 -8.83
CA TRP A 24 1.06 -11.26 -8.58
C TRP A 24 -0.40 -10.88 -8.88
N SER A 25 -0.79 -9.66 -8.55
CA SER A 25 -2.16 -9.15 -8.71
C SER A 25 -2.44 -8.51 -10.07
N LYS A 26 -1.59 -8.74 -11.07
CA LYS A 26 -1.73 -8.12 -12.40
C LYS A 26 -3.03 -8.55 -13.08
N ALA A 27 -3.90 -7.57 -13.36
CA ALA A 27 -5.17 -7.79 -14.07
C ALA A 27 -4.94 -8.26 -15.52
N LYS A 28 -5.81 -9.16 -15.99
CA LYS A 28 -5.79 -9.74 -17.35
C LYS A 28 -6.93 -9.22 -18.23
N SER A 29 -7.89 -8.51 -17.66
CA SER A 29 -9.02 -7.92 -18.38
C SER A 29 -9.42 -6.56 -17.82
N THR A 30 -10.22 -5.82 -18.58
CA THR A 30 -10.79 -4.53 -18.14
C THR A 30 -11.73 -4.70 -16.94
N GLY A 31 -12.51 -5.80 -16.89
CA GLY A 31 -13.39 -6.10 -15.76
C GLY A 31 -12.62 -6.40 -14.46
N GLU A 32 -11.48 -7.08 -14.55
CA GLU A 32 -10.58 -7.27 -13.41
C GLU A 32 -9.92 -5.95 -12.99
N PHE A 33 -9.51 -5.12 -13.95
CA PHE A 33 -8.84 -3.85 -13.67
C PHE A 33 -9.75 -2.81 -13.01
N TYR A 34 -11.00 -2.66 -13.48
CA TYR A 34 -11.90 -1.60 -13.00
C TYR A 34 -12.79 -2.02 -11.83
N VAL A 35 -13.22 -3.29 -11.78
CA VAL A 35 -14.18 -3.75 -10.76
C VAL A 35 -13.73 -5.00 -10.03
N ALA A 36 -12.46 -5.42 -10.18
CA ALA A 36 -11.91 -6.61 -9.54
C ALA A 36 -12.79 -7.86 -9.72
N GLY A 37 -13.45 -8.00 -10.88
CA GLY A 37 -14.37 -9.09 -11.16
C GLY A 37 -15.61 -9.17 -10.27
N LYS A 38 -15.91 -8.12 -9.47
CA LYS A 38 -17.00 -8.05 -8.47
C LYS A 38 -16.87 -9.09 -7.34
N GLY A 39 -15.69 -9.65 -7.13
CA GLY A 39 -15.45 -10.73 -6.17
C GLY A 39 -14.89 -10.30 -4.80
N VAL A 40 -14.63 -9.01 -4.59
CA VAL A 40 -13.98 -8.52 -3.37
C VAL A 40 -14.98 -8.41 -2.22
N HIS A 41 -14.65 -9.03 -1.07
CA HIS A 41 -15.49 -8.97 0.12
C HIS A 41 -15.69 -7.52 0.61
N PRO A 42 -16.91 -7.09 1.00
CA PRO A 42 -17.18 -5.70 1.36
C PRO A 42 -16.25 -5.11 2.43
N ILE A 43 -15.89 -5.90 3.44
CA ILE A 43 -14.95 -5.46 4.50
C ILE A 43 -13.55 -5.21 3.90
N ALA A 44 -13.07 -6.09 3.03
CA ALA A 44 -11.77 -5.91 2.38
C ALA A 44 -11.77 -4.68 1.47
N ASN A 45 -12.87 -4.47 0.74
CA ASN A 45 -13.05 -3.27 -0.08
C ASN A 45 -13.09 -1.99 0.79
N GLY A 46 -13.78 -2.02 1.93
CA GLY A 46 -13.79 -0.91 2.88
C GLY A 46 -12.40 -0.59 3.45
N MET A 47 -11.61 -1.62 3.79
CA MET A 47 -10.22 -1.45 4.22
C MET A 47 -9.33 -0.86 3.11
N ALA A 48 -9.50 -1.32 1.86
CA ALA A 48 -8.79 -0.76 0.71
C ALA A 48 -9.11 0.73 0.53
N THR A 49 -10.39 1.11 0.55
CA THR A 49 -10.80 2.52 0.51
C THR A 49 -10.17 3.31 1.64
N ALA A 50 -10.22 2.83 2.89
CA ALA A 50 -9.60 3.54 4.01
C ALA A 50 -8.09 3.74 3.81
N ALA A 51 -7.38 2.73 3.29
CA ALA A 51 -5.97 2.81 2.99
C ALA A 51 -5.67 3.83 1.87
N ASP A 52 -6.50 3.88 0.82
CA ASP A 52 -6.34 4.85 -0.28
C ASP A 52 -6.52 6.30 0.17
N TRP A 53 -7.31 6.54 1.23
CA TRP A 53 -7.46 7.87 1.85
C TRP A 53 -6.26 8.27 2.71
N MET A 54 -5.41 7.32 3.11
CA MET A 54 -4.23 7.58 3.92
C MET A 54 -3.01 7.86 3.03
N SER A 55 -2.77 9.16 2.75
CA SER A 55 -1.55 9.57 2.05
C SER A 55 -0.36 9.78 2.99
N ALA A 56 0.87 9.67 2.45
CA ALA A 56 2.08 10.05 3.18
C ALA A 56 2.07 11.52 3.63
N ALA A 57 1.48 12.41 2.84
CA ALA A 57 1.32 13.81 3.19
C ALA A 57 0.40 14.00 4.41
N SER A 58 -0.71 13.25 4.46
CA SER A 58 -1.63 13.25 5.60
C SER A 58 -0.91 12.78 6.87
N PHE A 59 -0.12 11.71 6.78
CA PHE A 59 0.66 11.19 7.90
C PHE A 59 1.70 12.21 8.40
N ILE A 60 2.51 12.76 7.49
CA ILE A 60 3.54 13.75 7.83
C ILE A 60 2.92 15.03 8.39
N SER A 61 1.79 15.48 7.85
CA SER A 61 1.08 16.67 8.33
C SER A 61 0.59 16.51 9.77
N MET A 62 -0.02 15.37 10.13
CA MET A 62 -0.44 15.11 11.51
C MET A 62 0.75 15.00 12.47
N ALA A 63 1.83 14.31 12.04
CA ALA A 63 3.05 14.22 12.83
C ALA A 63 3.68 15.61 13.05
N GLY A 64 3.65 16.49 12.04
CA GLY A 64 4.17 17.85 12.12
C GLY A 64 3.32 18.83 12.94
N ILE A 65 2.02 18.57 13.11
CA ILE A 65 1.14 19.38 13.99
C ILE A 65 1.36 19.03 15.47
N ILE A 66 1.80 17.81 15.77
CA ILE A 66 2.02 17.31 17.14
C ILE A 66 3.48 17.56 17.62
N ALA A 67 4.41 17.79 16.69
CA ALA A 67 5.85 17.99 16.95
C ALA A 67 6.21 19.38 17.47
#